data_AF-A0A2E2EXJ0-F1
#
_entry.id   AF-A0A2E2EXJ0-F1
#
_cell.length_a   1.000
_cell.length_b   1.000
_cell.length_c   1.000
_cell.angle_alpha   90.00
_cell.angle_beta   90.00
_cell.angle_gamma   90.00
#
_symmetry.space_group_name_H-M   'P 1'
#
loop_
_entity.id
_entity.type
_entity.pdbx_description
1 polymer ?
#
loop_
_entity_poly.entity_id
_entity_poly.type
_entity_poly.pdbx_seq_one_letter_code
_entity_poly.pdbx_strand_id
1 'polypeptide(L)'
;MKALILEDDDLIAELLETVVAGLYPGVAVTAVPTLTEASQQVVKNRFDLLIADWNLPDGSGLDLVKKVRSSNRDMPVVMVSGRSDRDSVLQAAHYGIDGYITKPFDVQLLHERLSRLLKIESREPPALPELLESSLEQLIQLPSEIDPRDILELISRQDELSPAQLAERWREETSLTARLMDVANSSSFRRTGKPVETLRDAIASLGVALALNQALALSLDVSSKLQHELLRELAVTHHEMALLVAREAQRLAIRLQKPAVVFQQAGLLSRLGELAVLKVLNQFVAVGGSLGENEAEQALHQWSQRYGNRLKVQWRLPLGLRELIGSVHFIPGDCTREDRLIMRAAAMIAADEQATGECQKLLRRIGLETENQLQE
;
A
#
# COMPACT_ATOMS: atom_id res chain seq x y z
N MET A 1 32.04 4.41 -9.84
CA MET A 1 31.02 3.39 -10.13
C MET A 1 30.57 3.56 -11.58
N LYS A 2 30.35 2.45 -12.32
CA LYS A 2 29.79 2.43 -13.68
C LYS A 2 28.48 1.65 -13.69
N ALA A 3 27.40 2.25 -14.19
CA ALA A 3 26.10 1.59 -14.33
C ALA A 3 25.74 1.42 -15.81
N LEU A 4 25.24 0.24 -16.16
CA LEU A 4 24.66 -0.04 -17.48
C LEU A 4 23.13 -0.06 -17.34
N ILE A 5 22.45 0.71 -18.18
CA ILE A 5 20.99 0.72 -18.27
C ILE A 5 20.61 0.21 -19.66
N LEU A 6 19.80 -0.83 -19.71
CA LEU A 6 19.24 -1.39 -20.94
C LEU A 6 17.74 -1.11 -20.97
N GLU A 7 17.33 -0.14 -21.75
CA GLU A 7 15.97 0.41 -21.78
C GLU A 7 15.73 1.08 -23.15
N ASP A 8 14.67 0.69 -23.85
CA ASP A 8 14.34 1.19 -25.19
C ASP A 8 13.46 2.46 -25.18
N ASP A 9 12.81 2.76 -24.06
CA ASP A 9 12.07 4.00 -23.87
C ASP A 9 12.98 5.11 -23.34
N ASP A 10 13.23 6.13 -24.16
CA ASP A 10 14.12 7.26 -23.85
C ASP A 10 13.75 8.00 -22.55
N LEU A 11 12.46 8.17 -22.26
CA LEU A 11 12.00 8.87 -21.04
C LEU A 11 12.26 8.04 -19.79
N ILE A 12 12.04 6.73 -19.89
CA ILE A 12 12.33 5.81 -18.79
C ILE A 12 13.84 5.71 -18.58
N ALA A 13 14.62 5.63 -19.66
CA ALA A 13 16.07 5.62 -19.59
C ALA A 13 16.59 6.87 -18.87
N GLU A 14 16.19 8.07 -19.29
CA GLU A 14 16.58 9.35 -18.67
C GLU A 14 16.18 9.44 -17.18
N LEU A 15 15.00 8.93 -16.83
CA LEU A 15 14.57 8.83 -15.43
C LEU A 15 15.47 7.90 -14.62
N LEU A 16 15.75 6.70 -15.13
CA LEU A 16 16.63 5.74 -14.46
C LEU A 16 18.05 6.30 -14.30
N GLU A 17 18.58 6.97 -15.32
CA GLU A 17 19.88 7.67 -15.24
C GLU A 17 19.87 8.71 -14.11
N THR A 18 18.82 9.54 -14.04
CA THR A 18 18.66 10.57 -13.01
C THR A 18 18.63 9.96 -11.61
N VAL A 19 17.90 8.87 -11.41
CA VAL A 19 17.82 8.20 -10.11
C VAL A 19 19.16 7.60 -9.70
N VAL A 20 19.84 6.92 -10.63
CA VAL A 20 21.17 6.32 -10.37
C VAL A 20 22.21 7.39 -10.08
N ALA A 21 22.18 8.51 -10.81
CA ALA A 21 23.06 9.66 -10.57
C ALA A 21 22.83 10.30 -9.19
N GLY A 22 21.56 10.37 -8.74
CA GLY A 22 21.20 10.85 -7.42
C GLY A 22 21.71 9.95 -6.28
N LEU A 23 21.77 8.64 -6.50
CA LEU A 23 22.26 7.66 -5.52
C LEU A 23 23.78 7.73 -5.32
N TYR A 24 24.52 7.98 -6.40
CA TYR A 24 25.99 8.06 -6.37
C TYR A 24 26.51 9.27 -7.15
N PRO A 25 26.87 10.36 -6.46
CA PRO A 25 27.52 11.50 -7.10
C PRO A 25 28.77 11.07 -7.87
N GLY A 26 28.80 11.33 -9.19
CA GLY A 26 29.92 10.96 -10.06
C GLY A 26 29.89 9.53 -10.63
N VAL A 27 28.76 8.82 -10.53
CA VAL A 27 28.55 7.56 -11.28
C VAL A 27 28.57 7.83 -12.79
N ALA A 28 29.25 6.97 -13.54
CA ALA A 28 29.21 6.99 -14.99
C ALA A 28 28.11 6.04 -15.46
N VAL A 29 27.01 6.60 -15.96
CA VAL A 29 25.89 5.83 -16.49
C VAL A 29 26.06 5.65 -18.00
N THR A 30 25.72 4.47 -18.50
CA THR A 30 25.66 4.16 -19.92
C THR A 30 24.30 3.55 -20.20
N ALA A 31 23.36 4.32 -20.77
CA ALA A 31 22.11 3.79 -21.29
C ALA A 31 22.25 3.32 -22.74
N VAL A 32 21.62 2.20 -23.07
CA VAL A 32 21.58 1.63 -24.42
C VAL A 32 20.18 1.08 -24.70
N PRO A 33 19.62 1.28 -25.91
CA PRO A 33 18.24 0.89 -26.22
C PRO A 33 18.08 -0.56 -26.70
N THR A 34 19.18 -1.27 -26.97
CA THR A 34 19.13 -2.62 -27.58
C THR A 34 20.00 -3.63 -26.86
N LEU A 35 19.54 -4.89 -26.86
CA LEU A 35 20.28 -6.03 -26.33
C LEU A 35 21.64 -6.21 -27.01
N THR A 36 21.68 -5.94 -28.32
CA THR A 36 22.88 -6.00 -29.14
C THR A 36 23.94 -5.01 -28.65
N GLU A 37 23.56 -3.76 -28.41
CA GLU A 37 24.47 -2.73 -27.89
C GLU A 37 24.92 -3.04 -26.46
N ALA A 38 24.00 -3.41 -25.57
CA ALA A 38 24.34 -3.80 -24.21
C ALA A 38 25.33 -4.98 -24.18
N SER A 39 25.12 -5.96 -25.05
CA SER A 39 26.03 -7.10 -25.20
C SER A 39 27.44 -6.68 -25.63
N GLN A 40 27.58 -5.67 -26.47
CA GLN A 40 28.89 -5.13 -26.85
C GLN A 40 29.52 -4.34 -25.70
N GLN A 41 28.73 -3.57 -24.96
CA GLN A 41 29.21 -2.80 -23.81
C GLN A 41 29.75 -3.70 -22.71
N VAL A 42 29.03 -4.76 -22.33
CA VAL A 42 29.45 -5.71 -21.28
C VAL A 42 30.75 -6.45 -21.65
N VAL A 43 31.04 -6.63 -22.94
CA VAL A 43 32.31 -7.24 -23.39
C VAL A 43 33.47 -6.24 -23.34
N LYS A 44 33.21 -4.97 -23.70
CA LYS A 44 34.25 -3.93 -23.78
C LYS A 44 34.56 -3.28 -22.43
N ASN A 45 33.57 -3.23 -21.55
CA ASN A 45 33.61 -2.47 -20.30
C ASN A 45 33.22 -3.35 -19.11
N ARG A 46 33.72 -3.00 -17.93
CA ARG A 46 33.21 -3.54 -16.65
C ARG A 46 32.21 -2.57 -16.05
N PHE A 47 31.10 -3.11 -15.57
CA PHE A 47 30.04 -2.39 -14.87
C PHE A 47 29.91 -2.91 -13.45
N ASP A 48 29.44 -2.04 -12.57
CA ASP A 48 29.18 -2.29 -11.16
C ASP A 48 27.68 -2.47 -10.88
N LEU A 49 26.81 -2.13 -11.85
CA LEU A 49 25.36 -2.28 -11.77
C LEU A 49 24.79 -2.49 -13.19
N LEU A 50 23.86 -3.41 -13.32
CA LEU A 50 23.00 -3.53 -14.51
C LEU A 50 21.54 -3.30 -14.11
N ILE A 51 20.88 -2.38 -14.81
CA ILE A 51 19.43 -2.23 -14.83
C ILE A 51 18.95 -2.63 -16.23
N ALA A 52 18.02 -3.57 -16.35
CA ALA A 52 17.58 -4.07 -17.65
C ALA A 52 16.06 -4.20 -17.76
N ASP A 53 15.48 -3.70 -18.85
CA ASP A 53 14.13 -4.08 -19.26
C ASP A 53 14.14 -5.51 -19.80
N TRP A 54 13.07 -6.22 -19.47
CA TRP A 54 12.75 -7.50 -20.03
C TRP A 54 12.40 -7.43 -21.51
N ASN A 55 11.53 -6.50 -21.90
CA ASN A 55 11.00 -6.41 -23.25
C ASN A 55 11.83 -5.41 -24.03
N LEU A 56 12.52 -5.87 -25.06
CA LEU A 56 13.34 -5.02 -25.92
C LEU A 56 12.97 -5.27 -27.38
N PRO A 57 13.18 -4.30 -28.27
CA PRO A 57 12.85 -4.45 -29.69
C PRO A 57 13.64 -5.58 -30.38
N ASP A 58 14.81 -5.95 -29.86
CA ASP A 58 15.71 -6.96 -30.45
C ASP A 58 15.87 -8.23 -29.59
N GLY A 59 15.08 -8.41 -28.53
CA GLY A 59 15.10 -9.63 -27.73
C GLY A 59 14.63 -9.48 -26.28
N SER A 60 15.15 -10.33 -25.39
CA SER A 60 14.86 -10.26 -23.96
C SER A 60 16.07 -9.82 -23.17
N GLY A 61 15.92 -8.82 -22.29
CA GLY A 61 16.99 -8.41 -21.38
C GLY A 61 17.43 -9.53 -20.43
N LEU A 62 16.58 -10.54 -20.21
CA LEU A 62 16.94 -11.74 -19.46
C LEU A 62 18.12 -12.50 -20.08
N ASP A 63 18.28 -12.45 -21.40
CA ASP A 63 19.40 -13.09 -22.08
C ASP A 63 20.71 -12.36 -21.79
N LEU A 64 20.68 -11.03 -21.60
CA LEU A 64 21.83 -10.29 -21.09
C LEU A 64 22.15 -10.69 -19.65
N VAL A 65 21.15 -10.84 -18.78
CA VAL A 65 21.35 -11.27 -17.38
C VAL A 65 22.09 -12.60 -17.33
N LYS A 66 21.64 -13.60 -18.10
CA LYS A 66 22.31 -14.92 -18.19
C LYS A 66 23.77 -14.78 -18.61
N LYS A 67 24.02 -13.96 -19.64
CA LYS A 67 25.37 -13.71 -20.17
C LYS A 67 26.26 -13.05 -19.13
N VAL A 68 25.78 -11.99 -18.48
CA VAL A 68 26.48 -11.29 -17.40
C VAL A 68 26.81 -12.25 -16.27
N ARG A 69 25.85 -13.05 -15.79
CA ARG A 69 26.04 -14.00 -14.69
C ARG A 69 27.07 -15.09 -14.98
N SER A 70 27.24 -15.46 -16.24
CA SER A 70 28.31 -16.39 -16.65
C SER A 70 29.72 -15.79 -16.55
N SER A 71 29.84 -14.45 -16.57
CA SER A 71 31.11 -13.72 -16.61
C SER A 71 31.43 -12.95 -15.33
N ASN A 72 30.42 -12.46 -14.61
CA ASN A 72 30.52 -11.72 -13.36
C ASN A 72 29.31 -12.06 -12.49
N ARG A 73 29.53 -12.96 -11.53
CA ARG A 73 28.45 -13.52 -10.70
C ARG A 73 27.95 -12.54 -9.64
N ASP A 74 28.81 -11.61 -9.21
CA ASP A 74 28.56 -10.76 -8.04
C ASP A 74 28.05 -9.36 -8.39
N MET A 75 27.99 -9.00 -9.67
CA MET A 75 27.49 -7.70 -10.11
C MET A 75 26.00 -7.55 -9.80
N PRO A 76 25.55 -6.53 -9.07
CA PRO A 76 24.13 -6.25 -8.87
C PRO A 76 23.36 -6.13 -10.20
N VAL A 77 22.26 -6.88 -10.34
CA VAL A 77 21.37 -6.88 -11.51
C VAL A 77 19.94 -6.60 -11.06
N VAL A 78 19.33 -5.57 -11.63
CA VAL A 78 17.93 -5.19 -11.39
C VAL A 78 17.15 -5.29 -12.69
N MET A 79 16.08 -6.07 -12.68
CA MET A 79 15.13 -6.12 -13.79
C MET A 79 14.05 -5.07 -13.58
N VAL A 80 13.73 -4.30 -14.62
CA VAL A 80 12.67 -3.28 -14.61
C VAL A 80 11.71 -3.58 -15.75
N SER A 81 10.51 -4.09 -15.47
CA SER A 81 9.64 -4.59 -16.55
C SER A 81 8.17 -4.26 -16.37
N GLY A 82 7.45 -4.07 -17.48
CA GLY A 82 5.99 -4.06 -17.48
C GLY A 82 5.35 -5.42 -17.17
N ARG A 83 6.12 -6.52 -17.16
CA ARG A 83 5.64 -7.84 -16.78
C ARG A 83 5.54 -7.95 -15.26
N SER A 84 4.37 -8.31 -14.75
CA SER A 84 4.11 -8.47 -13.32
C SER A 84 3.61 -9.88 -12.96
N ASP A 85 3.54 -10.79 -13.93
CA ASP A 85 3.14 -12.17 -13.72
C ASP A 85 4.20 -12.97 -12.94
N ARG A 86 3.73 -13.89 -12.10
CA ARG A 86 4.55 -14.67 -11.18
C ARG A 86 5.60 -15.51 -11.91
N ASP A 87 5.24 -16.06 -13.06
CA ASP A 87 6.14 -16.91 -13.83
C ASP A 87 7.34 -16.10 -14.35
N SER A 88 7.11 -14.88 -14.86
CA SER A 88 8.18 -13.96 -15.25
C SER A 88 9.07 -13.59 -14.06
N VAL A 89 8.51 -13.27 -12.88
CA VAL A 89 9.30 -12.93 -11.68
C VAL A 89 10.14 -14.12 -11.19
N LEU A 90 9.54 -15.31 -11.12
CA LEU A 90 10.24 -16.54 -10.72
C LEU A 90 11.33 -16.91 -11.72
N GLN A 91 11.06 -16.75 -13.01
CA GLN A 91 12.03 -16.97 -14.07
C GLN A 91 13.19 -15.98 -13.94
N ALA A 92 12.92 -14.70 -13.68
CA ALA A 92 13.94 -13.69 -13.42
C ALA A 92 14.83 -14.06 -12.22
N ALA A 93 14.20 -14.40 -11.09
CA ALA A 93 14.88 -14.78 -9.86
C ALA A 93 15.77 -16.02 -10.05
N HIS A 94 15.33 -16.99 -10.86
CA HIS A 94 16.11 -18.20 -11.17
C HIS A 94 17.46 -17.88 -11.83
N TYR A 95 17.56 -16.78 -12.58
CA TYR A 95 18.81 -16.33 -13.20
C TYR A 95 19.67 -15.45 -12.29
N GLY A 96 19.32 -15.36 -10.99
CA GLY A 96 20.16 -14.73 -9.98
C GLY A 96 20.16 -13.21 -10.05
N ILE A 97 19.05 -12.58 -10.42
CA ILE A 97 18.89 -11.13 -10.27
C ILE A 97 18.80 -10.75 -8.79
N ASP A 98 19.18 -9.53 -8.46
CA ASP A 98 19.15 -9.02 -7.09
C ASP A 98 17.85 -8.25 -6.81
N GLY A 99 17.22 -7.67 -7.83
CA GLY A 99 15.96 -6.95 -7.70
C GLY A 99 15.07 -7.03 -8.94
N TYR A 100 13.76 -6.99 -8.72
CA TYR A 100 12.75 -6.91 -9.78
C TYR A 100 11.79 -5.76 -9.50
N ILE A 101 11.59 -4.87 -10.46
CA ILE A 101 10.77 -3.66 -10.35
C ILE A 101 9.76 -3.68 -11.49
N THR A 102 8.48 -3.54 -11.15
CA THR A 102 7.40 -3.52 -12.15
C THR A 102 7.13 -2.10 -12.63
N LYS A 103 6.92 -1.93 -13.93
CA LYS A 103 6.40 -0.69 -14.52
C LYS A 103 4.86 -0.66 -14.42
N PRO A 104 4.23 0.50 -14.15
CA PRO A 104 4.86 1.76 -13.75
C PRO A 104 5.39 1.69 -12.31
N PHE A 105 6.56 2.28 -12.07
CA PHE A 105 7.19 2.35 -10.75
C PHE A 105 7.18 3.76 -10.18
N ASP A 106 7.14 3.85 -8.86
CA ASP A 106 7.35 5.09 -8.13
C ASP A 106 8.86 5.37 -8.01
N VAL A 107 9.25 6.64 -8.19
CA VAL A 107 10.67 7.07 -8.21
C VAL A 107 11.34 6.84 -6.86
N GLN A 108 10.59 7.04 -5.77
CA GLN A 108 11.10 6.84 -4.42
C GLN A 108 11.28 5.36 -4.11
N LEU A 109 10.31 4.52 -4.49
CA LEU A 109 10.44 3.07 -4.36
C LEU A 109 11.63 2.51 -5.17
N LEU A 110 11.84 3.02 -6.39
CA LEU A 110 13.00 2.69 -7.21
C LEU A 110 14.30 3.09 -6.51
N HIS A 111 14.38 4.32 -6.00
CA HIS A 111 15.54 4.83 -5.27
C HIS A 111 15.86 3.98 -4.03
N GLU A 112 14.86 3.65 -3.20
CA GLU A 112 15.03 2.80 -2.01
C GLU A 112 15.54 1.40 -2.35
N ARG A 113 14.95 0.76 -3.38
CA ARG A 113 15.35 -0.57 -3.82
C ARG A 113 16.78 -0.57 -4.32
N LEU A 114 17.15 0.38 -5.17
CA LEU A 114 18.52 0.50 -5.67
C LEU A 114 19.51 0.81 -4.53
N SER A 115 19.15 1.66 -3.57
CA SER A 115 19.99 1.96 -2.39
C SER A 115 20.34 0.70 -1.59
N ARG A 116 19.32 -0.13 -1.30
CA ARG A 116 19.49 -1.38 -0.54
C ARG A 116 20.33 -2.40 -1.31
N LEU A 117 20.06 -2.58 -2.60
CA LEU A 117 20.74 -3.57 -3.44
C LEU A 117 22.22 -3.28 -3.63
N LEU A 118 22.58 -2.01 -3.72
CA LEU A 118 23.95 -1.57 -3.88
C LEU A 118 24.74 -1.58 -2.57
N LYS A 119 24.14 -2.07 -1.47
CA LYS A 119 24.75 -2.09 -0.14
C LYS A 119 25.37 -0.74 0.22
N ILE A 120 24.68 0.34 -0.14
CA ILE A 120 24.97 1.67 0.40
C ILE A 120 24.49 1.65 1.86
N GLU A 121 25.16 0.87 2.71
CA GLU A 121 24.87 0.80 4.13
C GLU A 121 26.10 1.16 4.92
N SER A 122 26.18 2.44 5.25
CA SER A 122 26.44 2.91 6.62
C SER A 122 26.08 4.40 6.69
N ARG A 123 24.82 4.72 6.44
CA ARG A 123 24.21 5.74 7.29
C ARG A 123 23.60 4.96 8.44
N GLU A 124 23.88 5.38 9.67
CA GLU A 124 23.04 4.99 10.79
C GLU A 124 21.58 5.13 10.36
N PRO A 125 20.70 4.18 10.73
CA PRO A 125 19.29 4.30 10.41
C PRO A 125 18.84 5.72 10.83
N PRO A 126 18.18 6.47 9.93
CA PRO A 126 17.75 7.83 10.25
C PRO A 126 16.97 7.79 11.56
N ALA A 127 17.10 8.83 12.39
CA ALA A 127 16.38 8.84 13.65
C ALA A 127 14.89 8.60 13.37
N LEU A 128 14.25 7.74 14.17
CA LEU A 128 12.87 7.32 13.91
C LEU A 128 11.90 8.50 13.64
N PRO A 129 11.97 9.64 14.37
CA PRO A 129 11.16 10.82 14.05
C PRO A 129 11.41 11.41 12.66
N GLU A 130 12.64 11.39 12.16
CA GLU A 130 13.01 11.90 10.82
C GLU A 130 12.45 10.99 9.72
N LEU A 131 12.49 9.66 9.93
CA LEU A 131 11.88 8.72 9.02
C LEU A 131 10.35 8.89 9.00
N LEU A 132 9.73 9.06 10.16
CA LEU A 132 8.29 9.29 10.27
C LEU A 132 7.85 10.61 9.65
N GLU A 133 8.64 11.69 9.75
CA GLU A 133 8.30 12.95 9.09
C GLU A 133 8.47 12.84 7.57
N SER A 134 9.61 12.32 7.10
CA SER A 134 9.90 12.21 5.66
C SER A 134 8.97 11.22 4.94
N SER A 135 8.42 10.23 5.64
CA SER A 135 7.49 9.25 5.08
C SER A 135 6.07 9.78 4.86
N LEU A 136 5.68 10.90 5.49
CA LEU A 136 4.36 11.52 5.30
C LEU A 136 4.10 12.00 3.86
N GLU A 137 5.16 12.36 3.14
CA GLU A 137 5.01 12.86 1.77
C GLU A 137 4.99 11.73 0.73
N GLN A 138 5.31 10.50 1.15
CA GLN A 138 5.53 9.34 0.29
C GLN A 138 4.24 8.55 0.04
N LEU A 139 4.28 7.66 -0.94
CA LEU A 139 3.21 6.67 -1.15
C LEU A 139 3.36 5.53 -0.14
N ILE A 140 2.43 5.48 0.82
CA ILE A 140 2.41 4.40 1.81
C ILE A 140 1.39 3.35 1.41
N GLN A 141 1.88 2.14 1.23
CA GLN A 141 1.08 0.93 1.06
C GLN A 141 0.94 0.24 2.42
N LEU A 142 -0.31 0.09 2.86
CA LEU A 142 -0.61 -0.52 4.15
C LEU A 142 -0.15 -1.98 4.21
N PRO A 143 0.19 -2.50 5.41
CA PRO A 143 0.50 -3.91 5.60
C PRO A 143 -0.65 -4.81 5.15
N SER A 144 -0.36 -5.96 4.57
CA SER A 144 -1.39 -6.88 4.08
C SER A 144 -0.93 -8.33 4.23
N GLU A 145 -1.87 -9.19 4.63
CA GLU A 145 -1.66 -10.64 4.79
C GLU A 145 -2.40 -11.46 3.72
N ILE A 146 -2.81 -10.82 2.62
CA ILE A 146 -3.55 -11.49 1.54
C ILE A 146 -2.68 -12.59 0.92
N ASP A 147 -3.18 -13.83 0.86
CA ASP A 147 -2.50 -14.94 0.21
C ASP A 147 -2.57 -14.77 -1.33
N PRO A 148 -1.43 -14.72 -2.04
CA PRO A 148 -1.43 -14.67 -3.50
C PRO A 148 -2.20 -15.82 -4.16
N ARG A 149 -2.27 -16.99 -3.52
CA ARG A 149 -3.00 -18.15 -4.06
C ARG A 149 -4.50 -17.89 -4.19
N ASP A 150 -5.09 -17.24 -3.18
CA ASP A 150 -6.52 -16.91 -3.19
C ASP A 150 -6.85 -15.92 -4.32
N ILE A 151 -5.94 -14.98 -4.58
CA ILE A 151 -6.10 -14.02 -5.67
C ILE A 151 -5.90 -14.68 -7.04
N LEU A 152 -4.92 -15.57 -7.18
CA LEU A 152 -4.70 -16.32 -8.42
C LEU A 152 -5.90 -17.22 -8.77
N GLU A 153 -6.55 -17.84 -7.77
CA GLU A 153 -7.80 -18.57 -7.97
C GLU A 153 -8.89 -17.66 -8.53
N LEU A 154 -9.06 -16.46 -7.96
CA LEU A 154 -10.03 -15.48 -8.47
C LEU A 154 -9.71 -15.01 -9.90
N ILE A 155 -8.44 -14.81 -10.24
CA ILE A 155 -8.00 -14.46 -11.59
C ILE A 155 -8.38 -15.54 -12.60
N SER A 156 -8.25 -16.81 -12.25
CA SER A 156 -8.58 -17.93 -13.15
C SER A 156 -10.05 -17.98 -13.59
N ARG A 157 -10.95 -17.37 -12.80
CA ARG A 157 -12.39 -17.28 -13.07
C ARG A 157 -12.89 -15.83 -13.21
N GLN A 158 -12.01 -14.90 -13.59
CA GLN A 158 -12.32 -13.47 -13.60
C GLN A 158 -13.54 -13.09 -14.47
N ASP A 159 -13.81 -13.84 -15.54
CA ASP A 159 -14.93 -13.59 -16.46
C ASP A 159 -16.30 -13.93 -15.83
N GLU A 160 -16.31 -14.70 -14.73
CA GLU A 160 -17.51 -15.09 -14.00
C GLU A 160 -17.79 -14.15 -12.79
N LEU A 161 -16.84 -13.27 -12.47
CA LEU A 161 -16.89 -12.42 -11.29
C LEU A 161 -17.52 -11.07 -11.60
N SER A 162 -18.41 -10.61 -10.72
CA SER A 162 -18.96 -9.27 -10.74
C SER A 162 -18.29 -8.35 -9.70
N PRO A 163 -18.32 -7.03 -9.90
CA PRO A 163 -17.84 -6.07 -8.91
C PRO A 163 -18.47 -6.23 -7.52
N ALA A 164 -19.75 -6.63 -7.46
CA ALA A 164 -20.45 -6.85 -6.20
C ALA A 164 -19.92 -8.09 -5.45
N GLN A 165 -19.66 -9.19 -6.15
CA GLN A 165 -19.11 -10.41 -5.54
C GLN A 165 -17.70 -10.17 -4.97
N LEU A 166 -16.85 -9.43 -5.70
CA LEU A 166 -15.52 -9.08 -5.22
C LEU A 166 -15.59 -8.11 -4.03
N ALA A 167 -16.44 -7.08 -4.11
CA ALA A 167 -16.61 -6.15 -2.99
C ALA A 167 -17.09 -6.84 -1.72
N GLU A 168 -18.02 -7.81 -1.84
CA GLU A 168 -18.48 -8.59 -0.69
C GLU A 168 -17.37 -9.46 -0.11
N ARG A 169 -16.60 -10.15 -0.96
CA ARG A 169 -15.47 -11.00 -0.51
C ARG A 169 -14.39 -10.19 0.20
N TRP A 170 -14.13 -8.96 -0.26
CA TRP A 170 -13.07 -8.10 0.26
C TRP A 170 -13.58 -7.02 1.23
N ARG A 171 -14.82 -7.12 1.70
CA ARG A 171 -15.45 -6.09 2.55
C ARG A 171 -14.75 -5.89 3.91
N GLU A 172 -13.93 -6.86 4.33
CA GLU A 172 -13.16 -6.84 5.59
C GLU A 172 -11.65 -6.59 5.34
N GLU A 173 -11.23 -6.43 4.07
CA GLU A 173 -9.83 -6.23 3.69
C GLU A 173 -9.47 -4.74 3.66
N THR A 174 -8.98 -4.19 4.78
CA THR A 174 -8.65 -2.75 4.91
C THR A 174 -7.65 -2.27 3.85
N SER A 175 -6.53 -2.98 3.69
CA SER A 175 -5.43 -2.58 2.81
C SER A 175 -5.81 -2.64 1.33
N LEU A 176 -6.59 -3.67 0.96
CA LEU A 176 -7.11 -3.79 -0.39
C LEU A 176 -8.17 -2.72 -0.68
N THR A 177 -9.08 -2.48 0.26
CA THR A 177 -10.09 -1.41 0.16
C THR A 177 -9.41 -0.06 -0.05
N ALA A 178 -8.42 0.27 0.78
CA ALA A 178 -7.64 1.50 0.66
C ALA A 178 -6.98 1.64 -0.72
N ARG A 179 -6.30 0.60 -1.18
CA ARG A 179 -5.61 0.61 -2.48
C ARG A 179 -6.58 0.77 -3.65
N LEU A 180 -7.69 0.04 -3.66
CA LEU A 180 -8.65 0.11 -4.75
C LEU A 180 -9.34 1.48 -4.79
N MET A 181 -9.65 2.07 -3.63
CA MET A 181 -10.18 3.43 -3.54
C MET A 181 -9.19 4.47 -4.09
N ASP A 182 -7.89 4.35 -3.77
CA ASP A 182 -6.85 5.24 -4.28
C ASP A 182 -6.75 5.20 -5.82
N VAL A 183 -6.62 3.99 -6.38
CA VAL A 183 -6.46 3.79 -7.83
C VAL A 183 -7.74 4.20 -8.57
N ALA A 184 -8.91 3.87 -8.04
CA ALA A 184 -10.19 4.27 -8.61
C ALA A 184 -10.37 5.79 -8.58
N ASN A 185 -10.06 6.46 -7.48
CA ASN A 185 -10.17 7.92 -7.42
C ASN A 185 -9.13 8.61 -8.30
N SER A 186 -7.93 8.06 -8.44
CA SER A 186 -6.91 8.61 -9.34
C SER A 186 -7.29 8.54 -10.83
N SER A 187 -8.12 7.58 -11.22
CA SER A 187 -8.57 7.37 -12.61
C SER A 187 -9.97 7.96 -12.87
N SER A 188 -10.96 7.70 -11.99
CA SER A 188 -12.33 8.21 -12.06
C SER A 188 -12.40 9.73 -11.98
N PHE A 189 -11.59 10.36 -11.11
CA PHE A 189 -11.58 11.81 -10.97
C PHE A 189 -11.18 12.51 -12.28
N ARG A 190 -10.29 11.91 -13.08
CA ARG A 190 -9.92 12.44 -14.41
C ARG A 190 -11.06 12.36 -15.42
N ARG A 191 -12.01 11.43 -15.25
CA ARG A 191 -13.09 11.17 -16.20
C ARG A 191 -14.39 11.90 -15.85
N THR A 192 -14.77 11.90 -14.58
CA THR A 192 -16.10 12.36 -14.11
C THR A 192 -16.03 13.53 -13.13
N GLY A 193 -14.84 13.83 -12.57
CA GLY A 193 -14.66 14.84 -11.53
C GLY A 193 -15.20 14.47 -10.15
N LYS A 194 -15.76 13.27 -9.95
CA LYS A 194 -16.29 12.79 -8.67
C LYS A 194 -15.54 11.57 -8.14
N PRO A 195 -15.18 11.54 -6.84
CA PRO A 195 -14.60 10.36 -6.23
C PRO A 195 -15.64 9.23 -6.09
N VAL A 196 -15.18 7.98 -6.08
CA VAL A 196 -15.99 6.81 -5.75
C VAL A 196 -16.26 6.77 -4.25
N GLU A 197 -17.46 6.31 -3.88
CA GLU A 197 -17.90 6.29 -2.47
C GLU A 197 -17.71 4.94 -1.81
N THR A 198 -17.89 3.85 -2.56
CA THR A 198 -17.81 2.47 -2.03
C THR A 198 -16.75 1.64 -2.76
N LEU A 199 -16.27 0.59 -2.10
CA LEU A 199 -15.40 -0.43 -2.68
C LEU A 199 -16.01 -1.03 -3.96
N ARG A 200 -17.32 -1.29 -3.97
CA ARG A 200 -18.03 -1.79 -5.15
C ARG A 200 -17.92 -0.81 -6.32
N ASP A 201 -18.11 0.48 -6.06
CA ASP A 201 -18.02 1.52 -7.11
C ASP A 201 -16.57 1.67 -7.59
N ALA A 202 -15.59 1.51 -6.70
CA ALA A 202 -14.17 1.45 -7.06
C ALA A 202 -13.90 0.30 -8.04
N ILE A 203 -14.32 -0.92 -7.71
CA ILE A 203 -14.13 -2.10 -8.56
C ILE A 203 -14.90 -1.95 -9.88
N ALA A 204 -16.13 -1.43 -9.85
CA ALA A 204 -16.91 -1.19 -11.06
C ALA A 204 -16.26 -0.16 -12.00
N SER A 205 -15.66 0.89 -11.43
CA SER A 205 -14.94 1.92 -12.20
C SER A 205 -13.62 1.43 -12.79
N LEU A 206 -12.92 0.53 -12.09
CA LEU A 206 -11.64 -0.04 -12.52
C LEU A 206 -11.81 -1.22 -13.48
N GLY A 207 -12.89 -1.99 -13.32
CA GLY A 207 -13.05 -3.31 -13.90
C GLY A 207 -12.46 -4.42 -13.01
N VAL A 208 -13.07 -5.60 -13.06
CA VAL A 208 -12.72 -6.79 -12.26
C VAL A 208 -11.26 -7.21 -12.46
N ALA A 209 -10.81 -7.31 -13.72
CA ALA A 209 -9.44 -7.70 -14.05
C ALA A 209 -8.39 -6.77 -13.42
N LEU A 210 -8.59 -5.44 -13.51
CA LEU A 210 -7.66 -4.48 -12.91
C LEU A 210 -7.70 -4.53 -11.38
N ALA A 211 -8.87 -4.71 -10.77
CA ALA A 211 -8.99 -4.85 -9.32
C ALA A 211 -8.24 -6.10 -8.80
N LEU A 212 -8.37 -7.24 -9.49
CA LEU A 212 -7.62 -8.46 -9.19
C LEU A 212 -6.11 -8.28 -9.35
N ASN A 213 -5.67 -7.57 -10.39
CA ASN A 213 -4.24 -7.25 -10.57
C ASN A 213 -3.70 -6.37 -9.43
N GLN A 214 -4.48 -5.39 -8.94
CA GLN A 214 -4.07 -4.60 -7.78
C GLN A 214 -4.00 -5.45 -6.50
N ALA A 215 -4.94 -6.38 -6.30
CA ALA A 215 -4.91 -7.32 -5.19
C ALA A 215 -3.70 -8.26 -5.25
N LEU A 216 -3.35 -8.75 -6.45
CA LEU A 216 -2.18 -9.59 -6.65
C LEU A 216 -0.89 -8.81 -6.36
N ALA A 217 -0.78 -7.58 -6.87
CA ALA A 217 0.37 -6.71 -6.61
C ALA A 217 0.55 -6.42 -5.10
N LEU A 218 -0.55 -6.21 -4.37
CA LEU A 218 -0.54 -6.09 -2.90
C LEU A 218 -0.03 -7.36 -2.22
N SER A 219 -0.53 -8.53 -2.63
CA SER A 219 -0.16 -9.83 -2.03
C SER A 219 1.30 -10.23 -2.27
N LEU A 220 1.90 -9.75 -3.37
CA LEU A 220 3.29 -10.03 -3.74
C LEU A 220 4.28 -9.01 -3.17
N ASP A 221 3.82 -7.90 -2.59
CA ASP A 221 4.70 -6.91 -1.97
C ASP A 221 5.35 -7.47 -0.71
N VAL A 222 6.60 -7.92 -0.81
CA VAL A 222 7.36 -8.46 0.33
C VAL A 222 7.53 -7.43 1.45
N SER A 223 7.46 -6.13 1.13
CA SER A 223 7.57 -5.06 2.13
C SER A 223 6.28 -4.89 2.94
N SER A 224 5.14 -5.44 2.50
CA SER A 224 3.85 -5.35 3.19
C SER A 224 3.79 -6.25 4.42
N LYS A 225 4.62 -7.30 4.47
CA LYS A 225 4.70 -8.21 5.62
C LYS A 225 5.49 -7.60 6.76
N LEU A 226 4.88 -7.59 7.94
CA LEU A 226 5.50 -7.12 9.16
C LEU A 226 6.43 -8.23 9.69
N GLN A 227 7.74 -7.95 9.70
CA GLN A 227 8.74 -8.95 10.08
C GLN A 227 8.90 -9.03 11.60
N HIS A 228 8.79 -7.89 12.28
CA HIS A 228 8.91 -7.79 13.73
C HIS A 228 7.64 -8.27 14.45
N GLU A 229 7.80 -9.10 15.48
CA GLU A 229 6.69 -9.71 16.23
C GLU A 229 5.77 -8.68 16.87
N LEU A 230 6.32 -7.75 17.65
CA LEU A 230 5.58 -6.62 18.23
C LEU A 230 4.71 -5.87 17.19
N LEU A 231 5.25 -5.57 16.00
CA LEU A 231 4.51 -4.84 14.98
C LEU A 231 3.34 -5.67 14.43
N ARG A 232 3.51 -7.00 14.31
CA ARG A 232 2.40 -7.90 13.92
C ARG A 232 1.28 -7.89 14.95
N GLU A 233 1.61 -8.02 16.23
CA GLU A 233 0.61 -8.03 17.31
C GLU A 233 -0.18 -6.72 17.37
N LEU A 234 0.51 -5.58 17.23
CA LEU A 234 -0.13 -4.27 17.15
C LEU A 234 -1.01 -4.14 15.89
N ALA A 235 -0.56 -4.65 14.75
CA ALA A 235 -1.33 -4.61 13.52
C ALA A 235 -2.61 -5.44 13.62
N VAL A 236 -2.52 -6.65 14.18
CA VAL A 236 -3.69 -7.50 14.46
C VAL A 236 -4.67 -6.78 15.37
N THR A 237 -4.19 -6.23 16.49
CA THR A 237 -5.02 -5.48 17.45
C THR A 237 -5.78 -4.32 16.79
N HIS A 238 -5.08 -3.50 15.99
CA HIS A 238 -5.72 -2.39 15.29
C HIS A 238 -6.67 -2.84 14.18
N HIS A 239 -6.36 -3.93 13.49
CA HIS A 239 -7.22 -4.49 12.47
C HIS A 239 -8.52 -5.05 13.07
N GLU A 240 -8.43 -5.83 14.14
CA GLU A 240 -9.58 -6.35 14.88
C GLU A 240 -10.49 -5.22 15.39
N MET A 241 -9.89 -4.18 15.97
CA MET A 241 -10.62 -2.99 16.39
C MET A 241 -11.34 -2.31 15.21
N ALA A 242 -10.68 -2.16 14.05
CA ALA A 242 -11.33 -1.60 12.86
C ALA A 242 -12.52 -2.44 12.38
N LEU A 243 -12.40 -3.78 12.43
CA LEU A 243 -13.49 -4.69 12.09
C LEU A 243 -14.67 -4.58 13.05
N LEU A 244 -14.42 -4.49 14.36
CA LEU A 244 -15.47 -4.29 15.36
C LEU A 244 -16.22 -2.98 15.11
N VAL A 245 -15.49 -1.87 14.93
CA VAL A 245 -16.10 -0.57 14.59
C VAL A 245 -16.91 -0.65 13.29
N ALA A 246 -16.39 -1.33 12.26
CA ALA A 246 -17.09 -1.52 10.98
C ALA A 246 -18.42 -2.26 11.16
N ARG A 247 -18.43 -3.36 11.92
CA ARG A 247 -19.64 -4.15 12.19
C ARG A 247 -20.66 -3.34 12.99
N GLU A 248 -20.22 -2.64 14.03
CA GLU A 248 -21.10 -1.82 14.86
C GLU A 248 -21.69 -0.64 14.09
N ALA A 249 -20.87 0.04 13.28
CA ALA A 249 -21.33 1.15 12.44
C ALA A 249 -22.35 0.66 11.40
N GLN A 250 -22.11 -0.50 10.79
CA GLN A 250 -23.05 -1.13 9.86
C GLN A 250 -24.38 -1.46 10.55
N ARG A 251 -24.33 -2.10 11.72
CA ARG A 251 -25.50 -2.49 12.52
C ARG A 251 -26.37 -1.30 12.89
N LEU A 252 -25.76 -0.25 13.43
CA LEU A 252 -26.48 0.99 13.79
C LEU A 252 -27.06 1.68 12.55
N ALA A 253 -26.31 1.73 11.45
CA ALA A 253 -26.78 2.32 10.21
C ALA A 253 -27.99 1.57 9.63
N ILE A 254 -28.01 0.24 9.66
CA ILE A 254 -29.17 -0.57 9.22
C ILE A 254 -30.40 -0.21 10.07
N ARG A 255 -30.25 -0.19 11.40
CA ARG A 255 -31.34 0.11 12.34
C ARG A 255 -31.94 1.51 12.13
N LEU A 256 -31.09 2.47 11.76
CA LEU A 256 -31.48 3.85 11.49
C LEU A 256 -31.81 4.12 10.00
N GLN A 257 -31.93 3.07 9.18
CA GLN A 257 -32.28 3.14 7.76
C GLN A 257 -31.31 4.04 6.94
N LYS A 258 -30.03 3.99 7.29
CA LYS A 258 -28.92 4.70 6.64
C LYS A 258 -28.18 3.77 5.66
N PRO A 259 -27.39 4.31 4.71
CA PRO A 259 -26.61 3.50 3.77
C PRO A 259 -25.47 2.73 4.45
N ALA A 260 -25.78 1.55 4.98
CA ALA A 260 -24.91 0.76 5.88
C ALA A 260 -23.50 0.47 5.35
N VAL A 261 -23.35 0.27 4.04
CA VAL A 261 -22.05 -0.01 3.38
C VAL A 261 -21.05 1.14 3.60
N VAL A 262 -21.51 2.39 3.57
CA VAL A 262 -20.63 3.57 3.76
C VAL A 262 -20.13 3.64 5.21
N PHE A 263 -20.98 3.30 6.18
CA PHE A 263 -20.63 3.25 7.60
C PHE A 263 -19.67 2.11 7.92
N GLN A 264 -19.94 0.93 7.37
CA GLN A 264 -19.03 -0.22 7.47
C GLN A 264 -17.64 0.14 6.94
N GLN A 265 -17.57 0.71 5.73
CA GLN A 265 -16.31 1.11 5.11
C GLN A 265 -15.59 2.20 5.91
N ALA A 266 -16.33 3.16 6.46
CA ALA A 266 -15.74 4.18 7.34
C ALA A 266 -15.14 3.57 8.61
N GLY A 267 -15.80 2.56 9.20
CA GLY A 267 -15.28 1.82 10.35
C GLY A 267 -14.02 1.01 10.00
N LEU A 268 -14.03 0.32 8.87
CA LEU A 268 -12.89 -0.46 8.39
C LEU A 268 -11.64 0.41 8.14
N LEU A 269 -11.86 1.62 7.64
CA LEU A 269 -10.82 2.62 7.37
C LEU A 269 -10.52 3.52 8.58
N SER A 270 -11.03 3.19 9.77
CA SER A 270 -10.84 4.04 10.96
C SER A 270 -9.42 4.02 11.53
N ARG A 271 -8.65 2.94 11.27
CA ARG A 271 -7.30 2.70 11.79
C ARG A 271 -6.18 2.82 10.75
N LEU A 272 -6.44 3.55 9.66
CA LEU A 272 -5.47 3.77 8.58
C LEU A 272 -4.19 4.43 9.06
N GLY A 273 -4.29 5.35 10.04
CA GLY A 273 -3.15 6.07 10.58
C GLY A 273 -2.19 5.15 11.31
N GLU A 274 -2.74 4.31 12.18
CA GLU A 274 -2.02 3.32 12.98
C GLU A 274 -1.32 2.31 12.07
N LEU A 275 -2.03 1.73 11.10
CA LEU A 275 -1.46 0.78 10.14
C LEU A 275 -0.34 1.38 9.29
N ALA A 276 -0.44 2.67 8.94
CA ALA A 276 0.58 3.38 8.20
C ALA A 276 1.83 3.65 9.05
N VAL A 277 1.66 4.04 10.32
CA VAL A 277 2.78 4.17 11.26
C VAL A 277 3.48 2.82 11.41
N LEU A 278 2.74 1.71 11.62
CA LEU A 278 3.33 0.38 11.71
C LEU A 278 4.13 -0.02 10.46
N LYS A 279 3.67 0.37 9.27
CA LYS A 279 4.43 0.17 8.01
C LYS A 279 5.77 0.90 8.04
N VAL A 280 5.80 2.15 8.50
CA VAL A 280 7.03 2.95 8.58
C VAL A 280 7.96 2.41 9.68
N LEU A 281 7.41 1.97 10.82
CA LEU A 281 8.19 1.27 11.85
C LEU A 281 8.82 -0.01 11.32
N ASN A 282 8.11 -0.77 10.48
CA ASN A 282 8.66 -1.95 9.83
C ASN A 282 9.81 -1.60 8.87
N GLN A 283 9.70 -0.47 8.14
CA GLN A 283 10.79 0.03 7.30
C GLN A 283 12.01 0.42 8.14
N PHE A 284 11.81 1.10 9.28
CA PHE A 284 12.88 1.46 10.21
C PHE A 284 13.65 0.24 10.70
N VAL A 285 12.94 -0.80 11.16
CA VAL A 285 13.56 -2.06 11.59
C VAL A 285 14.27 -2.75 10.44
N ALA A 286 13.68 -2.75 9.24
CA ALA A 286 14.26 -3.38 8.06
C ALA A 286 15.59 -2.75 7.59
N VAL A 287 15.85 -1.49 7.96
CA VAL A 287 17.14 -0.81 7.69
C VAL A 287 18.10 -0.84 8.90
N GLY A 288 17.83 -1.70 9.88
CA GLY A 288 18.71 -1.90 11.05
C GLY A 288 18.40 -1.03 12.26
N GLY A 289 17.27 -0.31 12.27
CA GLY A 289 16.78 0.41 13.44
C GLY A 289 16.38 -0.53 14.58
N SER A 290 16.73 -0.18 15.82
CA SER A 290 16.25 -0.87 17.02
C SER A 290 14.94 -0.25 17.48
N LEU A 291 13.91 -1.06 17.70
CA LEU A 291 12.58 -0.59 18.10
C LEU A 291 12.12 -1.26 19.40
N GLY A 292 11.92 -0.48 20.44
CA GLY A 292 11.26 -0.93 21.67
C GLY A 292 9.74 -0.73 21.67
N GLU A 293 9.05 -1.39 22.61
CA GLU A 293 7.60 -1.29 22.81
C GLU A 293 7.15 0.16 23.08
N ASN A 294 7.78 0.83 24.04
CA ASN A 294 7.49 2.22 24.37
C ASN A 294 7.67 3.18 23.18
N GLU A 295 8.67 2.94 22.31
CA GLU A 295 8.92 3.77 21.14
C GLU A 295 7.84 3.56 20.07
N ALA A 296 7.40 2.32 19.87
CA ALA A 296 6.30 1.99 18.96
C ALA A 296 4.98 2.64 19.43
N GLU A 297 4.66 2.54 20.73
CA GLU A 297 3.45 3.16 21.29
C GLU A 297 3.49 4.69 21.18
N GLN A 298 4.62 5.32 21.50
CA GLN A 298 4.79 6.77 21.35
C GLN A 298 4.66 7.20 19.88
N ALA A 299 5.23 6.44 18.95
CA ALA A 299 5.10 6.71 17.52
C ALA A 299 3.62 6.62 17.09
N LEU A 300 2.91 5.57 17.49
CA LEU A 300 1.49 5.41 17.21
C LEU A 300 0.67 6.59 17.76
N HIS A 301 0.88 6.97 19.02
CA HIS A 301 0.16 8.08 19.64
C HIS A 301 0.40 9.42 18.93
N GLN A 302 1.65 9.73 18.58
CA GLN A 302 2.03 11.03 18.03
C GLN A 302 1.71 11.17 16.53
N TRP A 303 1.77 10.07 15.76
CA TRP A 303 1.80 10.16 14.30
C TRP A 303 0.54 9.65 13.61
N SER A 304 -0.23 8.74 14.22
CA SER A 304 -1.37 8.09 13.55
C SER A 304 -2.38 9.08 12.98
N GLN A 305 -2.70 10.15 13.71
CA GLN A 305 -3.64 11.16 13.21
C GLN A 305 -3.12 11.88 11.96
N ARG A 306 -1.82 12.23 11.94
CA ARG A 306 -1.18 12.92 10.79
C ARG A 306 -1.18 12.01 9.56
N TYR A 307 -0.77 10.76 9.73
CA TYR A 307 -0.80 9.75 8.67
C TYR A 307 -2.21 9.50 8.14
N GLY A 308 -3.17 9.26 9.05
CA GLY A 308 -4.56 9.02 8.66
C GLY A 308 -5.14 10.18 7.84
N ASN A 309 -4.89 11.43 8.26
CA ASN A 309 -5.31 12.61 7.50
C ASN A 309 -4.66 12.70 6.12
N ARG A 310 -3.35 12.41 6.06
CA ARG A 310 -2.60 12.45 4.80
C ARG A 310 -3.08 11.41 3.81
N LEU A 311 -3.28 10.16 4.24
CA LEU A 311 -3.79 9.07 3.40
C LEU A 311 -5.19 9.36 2.87
N LYS A 312 -6.09 9.86 3.72
CA LYS A 312 -7.45 10.28 3.30
C LYS A 312 -7.42 11.32 2.17
N VAL A 313 -6.45 12.25 2.20
CA VAL A 313 -6.25 13.26 1.16
C VAL A 313 -5.62 12.65 -0.10
N GLN A 314 -4.55 11.87 0.07
CA GLN A 314 -3.81 11.22 -1.01
C GLN A 314 -4.70 10.32 -1.86
N TRP A 315 -5.52 9.49 -1.22
CA TRP A 315 -6.48 8.59 -1.88
C TRP A 315 -7.75 9.29 -2.36
N ARG A 316 -7.81 10.62 -2.20
CA ARG A 316 -8.91 11.48 -2.63
C ARG A 316 -10.27 10.97 -2.16
N LEU A 317 -10.35 10.45 -0.94
CA LEU A 317 -11.60 9.93 -0.40
C LEU A 317 -12.68 11.03 -0.40
N PRO A 318 -13.96 10.72 -0.63
CA PRO A 318 -15.04 11.71 -0.55
C PRO A 318 -15.07 12.38 0.83
N LEU A 319 -15.42 13.67 0.88
CA LEU A 319 -15.43 14.44 2.13
C LEU A 319 -16.31 13.77 3.21
N GLY A 320 -17.51 13.29 2.83
CA GLY A 320 -18.40 12.59 3.76
C GLY A 320 -17.73 11.37 4.40
N LEU A 321 -17.04 10.54 3.61
CA LEU A 321 -16.32 9.38 4.13
C LEU A 321 -15.18 9.78 5.08
N ARG A 322 -14.43 10.85 4.77
CA ARG A 322 -13.36 11.35 5.65
C ARG A 322 -13.89 11.81 7.00
N GLU A 323 -15.05 12.45 7.02
CA GLU A 323 -15.71 12.91 8.23
C GLU A 323 -16.19 11.74 9.09
N LEU A 324 -16.76 10.70 8.47
CA LEU A 324 -17.18 9.48 9.16
C LEU A 324 -15.98 8.76 9.80
N ILE A 325 -14.89 8.59 9.05
CA ILE A 325 -13.63 8.01 9.55
C ILE A 325 -13.10 8.82 10.75
N GLY A 326 -13.11 10.16 10.65
CA GLY A 326 -12.65 11.03 11.74
C GLY A 326 -13.54 10.97 12.99
N SER A 327 -14.84 10.74 12.82
CA SER A 327 -15.83 10.73 13.91
C SER A 327 -15.67 9.54 14.86
N VAL A 328 -14.99 8.47 14.43
CA VAL A 328 -14.61 7.34 15.30
C VAL A 328 -13.75 7.84 16.47
N HIS A 329 -12.82 8.76 16.18
CA HIS A 329 -11.85 9.25 17.17
C HIS A 329 -12.39 10.45 17.96
N PHE A 330 -13.07 11.38 17.29
CA PHE A 330 -13.52 12.62 17.91
C PHE A 330 -14.72 13.22 17.21
N ILE A 331 -15.65 13.74 18.00
CA ILE A 331 -16.73 14.62 17.54
C ILE A 331 -16.79 15.87 18.45
N PRO A 332 -17.06 17.06 17.89
CA PRO A 332 -17.35 18.25 18.70
C PRO A 332 -18.57 18.03 19.59
N GLY A 333 -18.57 18.62 20.80
CA GLY A 333 -19.68 18.47 21.76
C GLY A 333 -21.03 18.98 21.26
N ASP A 334 -21.02 19.96 20.35
CA ASP A 334 -22.17 20.56 19.67
C ASP A 334 -22.55 19.85 18.35
N CYS A 335 -21.86 18.77 17.96
CA CYS A 335 -22.11 18.07 16.71
C CYS A 335 -23.54 17.51 16.65
N THR A 336 -24.37 18.00 15.73
CA THR A 336 -25.76 17.53 15.54
C THR A 336 -25.94 16.54 14.39
N ARG A 337 -24.89 16.31 13.58
CA ARG A 337 -24.96 15.41 12.42
C ARG A 337 -25.08 13.95 12.86
N GLU A 338 -26.24 13.37 12.61
CA GLU A 338 -26.58 11.99 12.97
C GLU A 338 -25.53 10.98 12.48
N ASP A 339 -25.08 11.08 11.23
CA ASP A 339 -24.09 10.14 10.66
C ASP A 339 -22.77 10.11 11.45
N ARG A 340 -22.33 11.26 11.99
CA ARG A 340 -21.12 11.34 12.81
C ARG A 340 -21.35 10.80 14.22
N LEU A 341 -22.53 11.03 14.78
CA LEU A 341 -22.95 10.47 16.08
C LEU A 341 -23.02 8.94 16.02
N ILE A 342 -23.52 8.37 14.92
CA ILE A 342 -23.54 6.92 14.67
C ILE A 342 -22.12 6.36 14.70
N MET A 343 -21.18 6.97 13.96
CA MET A 343 -19.79 6.50 13.91
C MET A 343 -19.11 6.57 15.28
N ARG A 344 -19.34 7.64 16.06
CA ARG A 344 -18.79 7.75 17.41
C ARG A 344 -19.39 6.72 18.36
N ALA A 345 -20.71 6.53 18.33
CA ALA A 345 -21.38 5.51 19.14
C ALA A 345 -20.89 4.09 18.80
N ALA A 346 -20.75 3.78 17.51
CA ALA A 346 -20.18 2.50 17.06
C ALA A 346 -18.77 2.27 17.61
N ALA A 347 -17.93 3.31 17.61
CA ALA A 347 -16.58 3.25 18.16
C ALA A 347 -16.57 2.93 19.67
N MET A 348 -17.45 3.58 20.43
CA MET A 348 -17.58 3.33 21.88
C MET A 348 -18.11 1.93 22.18
N ILE A 349 -19.08 1.44 21.40
CA ILE A 349 -19.59 0.07 21.56
C ILE A 349 -18.49 -0.95 21.24
N ALA A 350 -17.73 -0.74 20.16
CA ALA A 350 -16.61 -1.61 19.79
C ALA A 350 -15.49 -1.65 20.84
N ALA A 351 -15.33 -0.57 21.62
CA ALA A 351 -14.39 -0.48 22.74
C ALA A 351 -14.97 -0.98 24.08
N ASP A 352 -16.14 -1.62 24.07
CA ASP A 352 -16.86 -2.07 25.28
C ASP A 352 -17.25 -0.93 26.25
N GLU A 353 -17.35 0.30 25.73
CA GLU A 353 -17.73 1.50 26.48
C GLU A 353 -19.24 1.78 26.40
N GLN A 354 -20.05 0.79 25.99
CA GLN A 354 -21.49 0.98 25.78
C GLN A 354 -22.23 1.43 27.06
N ALA A 355 -21.79 0.94 28.22
CA ALA A 355 -22.37 1.28 29.51
C ALA A 355 -22.02 2.72 29.98
N THR A 356 -21.08 3.39 29.31
CA THR A 356 -20.69 4.75 29.70
C THR A 356 -21.82 5.75 29.46
N GLY A 357 -21.96 6.72 30.37
CA GLY A 357 -22.98 7.76 30.24
C GLY A 357 -22.84 8.60 28.96
N GLU A 358 -21.64 8.69 28.38
CA GLU A 358 -21.41 9.35 27.10
C GLU A 358 -21.96 8.53 25.93
N CYS A 359 -21.67 7.22 25.84
CA CYS A 359 -22.21 6.37 24.79
C CYS A 359 -23.75 6.34 24.83
N GLN A 360 -24.34 6.22 26.02
CA GLN A 360 -25.79 6.26 26.19
C GLN A 360 -26.41 7.60 25.73
N LYS A 361 -25.73 8.73 26.01
CA LYS A 361 -26.18 10.04 25.51
C LYS A 361 -26.14 10.10 23.98
N LEU A 362 -25.11 9.56 23.35
CA LEU A 362 -25.02 9.52 21.88
C LEU A 362 -26.14 8.66 21.28
N LEU A 363 -26.38 7.46 21.82
CA LEU A 363 -27.45 6.56 21.37
C LEU A 363 -28.83 7.23 21.46
N ARG A 364 -29.14 7.90 22.56
CA ARG A 364 -30.40 8.66 22.70
C ARG A 364 -30.54 9.77 21.67
N ARG A 365 -29.44 10.47 21.36
CA ARG A 365 -29.43 11.57 20.37
C ARG A 365 -29.67 11.09 18.94
N ILE A 366 -29.36 9.84 18.63
CA ILE A 366 -29.66 9.19 17.34
C ILE A 366 -30.95 8.36 17.40
N GLY A 367 -31.77 8.52 18.45
CA GLY A 367 -33.09 7.88 18.54
C GLY A 367 -33.06 6.39 18.92
N LEU A 368 -31.98 5.91 19.53
CA LEU A 368 -31.87 4.54 20.04
C LEU A 368 -32.00 4.55 21.57
N GLU A 369 -32.98 3.82 22.11
CA GLU A 369 -33.15 3.65 23.55
C GLU A 369 -32.17 2.60 24.09
N THR A 370 -31.62 2.89 25.28
CA THR A 370 -30.71 1.98 25.97
C THR A 370 -31.51 0.88 26.68
N GLU A 371 -31.16 -0.37 26.38
CA GLU A 371 -31.52 -1.63 27.07
C GLU A 371 -32.78 -2.38 26.57
N ASN A 372 -32.56 -3.68 26.26
CA ASN A 372 -33.49 -4.77 25.89
C ASN A 372 -33.86 -5.09 24.42
N GLN A 373 -33.27 -4.44 23.40
CA GLN A 373 -33.46 -4.87 21.99
C GLN A 373 -32.13 -5.00 21.22
N LEU A 374 -31.10 -5.55 21.86
CA LEU A 374 -29.78 -5.76 21.22
C LEU A 374 -29.43 -7.26 21.06
N GLN A 375 -30.38 -8.17 21.34
CA GLN A 375 -30.19 -9.63 21.24
C GLN A 375 -31.10 -10.32 20.21
N GLU A 376 -31.84 -9.58 19.39
CA GLU A 376 -32.55 -10.10 18.20
C GLU A 376 -32.09 -9.30 16.98
#